data_AF-A0A2N2G7T0-F1
#
_entry.id   AF-A0A2N2G7T0-F1
#
_cell.length_a   1.000
_cell.length_b   1.000
_cell.length_c   1.000
_cell.angle_alpha   90.00
_cell.angle_beta   90.00
_cell.angle_gamma   90.00
#
_symmetry.space_group_name_H-M   'P 1'
#
loop_
_entity.id
_entity.type
_entity.pdbx_description
1 polymer ?
#
loop_
_entity_poly.entity_id
_entity_poly.type
_entity_poly.pdbx_seq_one_letter_code
_entity_poly.pdbx_strand_id
1 'polypeptide(L)'
;MDNTSLISIFSLVIAVLAVFVGPYISIKIAKRQSENSLKIANKQLISPIRQNWINELRKLVSEILSISTLCKSEGLIVGKRPNFYRLLELKGLLTLYLNPKERDHSELITTVDGLVKCVGIPNSEDEINFNETQNQIVIISQKILKREWERVKFDT
;
A
#
# COMPACT_ATOMS: atom_id res chain seq x y z
N MET A 1 22.42 -3.40 71.78
CA MET A 1 21.96 -2.50 70.69
C MET A 1 20.47 -2.33 70.89
N ASP A 2 20.01 -1.10 71.11
CA ASP A 2 18.57 -0.83 71.28
C ASP A 2 17.83 -1.09 69.98
N ASN A 3 16.70 -1.79 70.06
CA ASN A 3 15.84 -2.13 68.92
C ASN A 3 15.46 -0.89 68.08
N THR A 4 15.37 0.27 68.73
CA THR A 4 15.07 1.57 68.12
C THR A 4 16.11 1.99 67.09
N SER A 5 17.41 1.86 67.40
CA SER A 5 18.50 2.24 66.49
C SER A 5 18.55 1.35 65.26
N LEU A 6 18.24 0.06 65.44
CA LEU A 6 18.20 -0.93 64.38
C LEU A 6 17.04 -0.63 63.40
N ILE A 7 15.87 -0.25 63.91
CA ILE A 7 14.73 0.21 63.11
C ILE A 7 15.08 1.49 62.31
N SER A 8 15.78 2.45 62.92
CA SER A 8 16.20 3.68 62.24
C SER A 8 17.20 3.45 61.10
N ILE A 9 18.11 2.49 61.26
CA ILE A 9 19.06 2.13 60.18
C ILE A 9 18.30 1.48 59.01
N PHE A 10 17.36 0.58 59.30
CA PHE A 10 16.53 -0.04 58.26
C PHE A 10 15.65 0.97 57.53
N SER A 11 15.04 1.93 58.23
CA SER A 11 14.22 2.97 57.58
C SER A 11 15.05 3.85 56.65
N LEU A 12 16.28 4.19 57.04
CA LEU A 12 17.21 4.95 56.20
C LEU A 12 17.60 4.17 54.94
N VAL A 13 17.89 2.87 55.07
CA VAL A 13 18.22 1.99 53.93
C VAL A 13 17.05 1.88 52.96
N ILE A 14 15.83 1.69 53.48
CA ILE A 14 14.60 1.62 52.66
C ILE A 14 14.38 2.95 51.92
N ALA A 15 14.57 4.09 52.60
CA ALA A 15 14.42 5.41 51.99
C ALA A 15 15.43 5.63 50.85
N VAL A 16 16.69 5.25 51.05
CA VAL A 16 17.73 5.33 50.00
C VAL A 16 17.38 4.43 48.82
N LEU A 17 16.97 3.18 49.06
CA LEU A 17 16.55 2.27 47.99
C LEU A 17 15.34 2.81 47.21
N ALA A 18 14.35 3.39 47.87
CA ALA A 18 13.17 3.95 47.22
C ALA A 18 13.53 5.09 46.25
N VAL A 19 14.49 5.96 46.62
CA VAL A 19 14.97 7.09 45.79
C VAL A 19 15.67 6.62 44.51
N PHE A 20 16.27 5.43 44.49
CA PHE A 20 16.95 4.91 43.30
C PHE A 20 16.07 3.96 42.48
N VAL A 21 15.33 3.07 43.13
CA VAL A 21 14.52 2.03 42.46
C VAL A 21 13.34 2.65 41.71
N GLY A 22 12.66 3.64 42.32
CA GLY A 22 11.52 4.32 41.71
C GLY A 22 11.88 4.97 40.36
N PRO A 23 12.85 5.90 40.32
CA PRO A 23 13.28 6.53 39.08
C PRO A 23 13.82 5.54 38.04
N TYR A 24 14.56 4.51 38.46
CA TYR A 24 15.08 3.50 37.54
C TYR A 24 13.98 2.73 36.81
N ILE A 25 12.96 2.27 37.55
CA ILE A 25 11.79 1.59 36.97
C ILE A 25 11.01 2.57 36.08
N SER A 26 10.79 3.82 36.53
CA SER A 26 10.11 4.85 35.74
C SER A 26 10.79 5.13 34.40
N ILE A 27 12.12 5.22 34.36
CA ILE A 27 12.87 5.40 33.10
C ILE A 27 12.68 4.20 32.18
N LYS A 28 12.71 2.98 32.72
CA LYS A 28 12.54 1.75 31.92
C LYS A 28 11.13 1.65 31.33
N ILE A 29 10.11 2.04 32.09
CA ILE A 29 8.72 2.09 31.63
C ILE A 29 8.56 3.17 30.57
N ALA A 30 9.07 4.38 30.82
CA ALA A 30 8.99 5.51 29.88
C ALA A 30 9.65 5.18 28.53
N LYS A 31 10.82 4.53 28.53
CA LYS A 31 11.48 4.08 27.30
C LYS A 31 10.63 3.08 26.52
N ARG A 32 10.09 2.06 27.19
CA ARG A 32 9.21 1.06 26.56
C ARG A 32 7.93 1.69 26.02
N GLN A 33 7.35 2.63 26.76
CA GLN A 33 6.14 3.33 26.36
C GLN A 33 6.41 4.18 25.11
N SER A 34 7.54 4.90 25.05
CA SER A 34 7.95 5.68 23.87
C SER A 34 8.16 4.82 22.63
N GLU A 35 8.86 3.68 22.76
CA GLU A 35 9.06 2.73 21.65
C GLU A 35 7.73 2.14 21.14
N ASN A 36 6.82 1.80 22.07
CA ASN A 36 5.51 1.28 21.71
C ASN A 36 4.63 2.35 21.06
N SER A 37 4.65 3.59 21.56
CA SER A 37 3.93 4.72 20.95
C SER A 37 4.43 5.01 19.53
N LEU A 38 5.73 4.91 19.28
CA LEU A 38 6.30 5.08 17.94
C LEU A 38 5.84 3.97 16.99
N LYS A 39 5.83 2.72 17.45
CA LYS A 39 5.31 1.59 16.65
C LYS A 39 3.83 1.76 16.32
N ILE A 40 3.02 2.18 17.29
CA ILE A 40 1.58 2.43 17.10
C ILE A 40 1.37 3.59 16.11
N ALA A 41 2.11 4.69 16.28
CA ALA A 41 2.02 5.84 15.38
C ALA A 41 2.39 5.46 13.93
N ASN A 42 3.47 4.70 13.73
CA ASN A 42 3.86 4.23 12.40
C ASN A 42 2.77 3.38 11.76
N LYS A 43 2.14 2.46 12.51
CA LYS A 43 1.01 1.65 12.01
C LYS A 43 -0.19 2.51 11.63
N GLN A 44 -0.53 3.48 12.47
CA GLN A 44 -1.65 4.40 12.25
C GLN A 44 -1.45 5.29 11.01
N LEU A 45 -0.21 5.57 10.62
CA LEU A 45 0.11 6.34 9.41
C LEU A 45 0.19 5.46 8.16
N ILE A 46 0.84 4.30 8.25
CA ILE A 46 1.11 3.45 7.08
C ILE A 46 -0.17 2.80 6.55
N SER A 47 -1.03 2.30 7.44
CA SER A 47 -2.27 1.62 7.07
C SER A 47 -3.19 2.47 6.17
N PRO A 48 -3.56 3.73 6.52
CA PRO A 48 -4.42 4.55 5.68
C PRO A 48 -3.74 4.93 4.35
N ILE A 49 -2.42 5.14 4.33
CA ILE A 49 -1.68 5.40 3.07
C ILE A 49 -1.78 4.19 2.14
N ARG A 50 -1.57 2.97 2.66
CA ARG A 50 -1.68 1.74 1.87
C ARG A 50 -3.12 1.48 1.43
N GLN A 51 -4.11 1.71 2.30
CA GLN A 51 -5.52 1.60 1.96
C GLN A 51 -5.92 2.59 0.84
N ASN A 52 -5.39 3.82 0.89
CA ASN A 52 -5.58 4.81 -0.17
C ASN A 52 -4.95 4.35 -1.48
N TRP A 53 -3.71 3.86 -1.44
CA TRP A 53 -3.04 3.30 -2.62
C TRP A 53 -3.84 2.15 -3.25
N ILE A 54 -4.39 1.22 -2.45
CA ILE A 54 -5.25 0.13 -2.94
C ILE A 54 -6.49 0.70 -3.64
N ASN A 55 -7.14 1.71 -3.06
CA ASN A 55 -8.35 2.30 -3.62
C ASN A 55 -8.06 3.04 -4.93
N GLU A 56 -6.95 3.77 -5.01
CA GLU A 56 -6.55 4.45 -6.24
C GLU A 56 -6.16 3.46 -7.34
N LEU A 57 -5.45 2.37 -7.01
CA LEU A 57 -5.17 1.33 -7.99
C LEU A 57 -6.45 0.70 -8.56
N ARG A 58 -7.47 0.45 -7.72
CA ARG A 58 -8.78 -0.06 -8.20
C ARG A 58 -9.45 0.91 -9.17
N LYS A 59 -9.46 2.20 -8.85
CA LYS A 59 -10.05 3.22 -9.72
C LYS A 59 -9.30 3.28 -11.05
N LEU A 60 -7.98 3.30 -11.00
CA LEU A 60 -7.12 3.40 -12.17
C LEU A 60 -7.32 2.20 -13.11
N VAL A 61 -7.32 0.98 -12.58
CA VAL A 61 -7.57 -0.24 -13.37
C VAL A 61 -8.98 -0.22 -13.99
N SER A 62 -10.00 0.16 -13.21
CA SER A 62 -11.38 0.28 -13.70
C SER A 62 -11.49 1.30 -14.84
N GLU A 63 -10.83 2.44 -14.71
CA GLU A 63 -10.83 3.50 -15.73
C GLU A 63 -10.10 3.05 -16.99
N ILE A 64 -8.94 2.38 -16.87
CA ILE A 64 -8.23 1.79 -18.02
C ILE A 64 -9.15 0.83 -18.78
N LEU A 65 -9.82 -0.09 -18.08
CA LEU A 65 -10.71 -1.06 -18.70
C LEU A 65 -11.88 -0.35 -19.41
N SER A 66 -12.56 0.57 -18.75
CA SER A 66 -13.69 1.33 -19.32
C SER A 66 -13.27 2.14 -20.55
N ILE A 67 -12.21 2.94 -20.45
CA ILE A 67 -11.73 3.78 -21.55
C ILE A 67 -11.23 2.92 -22.71
N SER A 68 -10.58 1.78 -22.46
CA SER A 68 -10.15 0.87 -23.53
C SER A 68 -11.32 0.32 -24.34
N THR A 69 -12.44 -0.02 -23.69
CA THR A 69 -13.67 -0.45 -24.35
C THR A 69 -14.29 0.67 -25.18
N LEU A 70 -14.34 1.90 -24.63
CA LEU A 70 -14.81 3.07 -25.38
C LEU A 70 -13.95 3.31 -26.62
N CYS A 71 -12.63 3.32 -26.48
CA CYS A 71 -11.71 3.51 -27.60
C CYS A 71 -11.87 2.43 -28.68
N LYS A 72 -12.14 1.18 -28.30
CA LYS A 72 -12.42 0.10 -29.24
C LYS A 72 -13.75 0.32 -29.98
N SER A 73 -14.78 0.81 -29.27
CA SER A 73 -16.12 1.08 -29.84
C SER A 73 -16.19 2.32 -30.73
N GLU A 74 -15.39 3.36 -30.46
CA GLU A 74 -15.41 4.62 -31.22
C GLU A 74 -14.83 4.48 -32.64
N GLY A 75 -14.10 3.40 -32.92
CA GLY A 75 -13.50 3.15 -34.23
C GLY A 75 -12.49 4.23 -34.66
N LEU A 76 -12.15 4.24 -35.96
CA LEU A 76 -11.22 5.19 -36.58
C LEU A 76 -11.91 6.50 -36.98
N ILE A 77 -12.43 7.28 -36.03
CA ILE A 77 -12.78 8.67 -36.35
C ILE A 77 -11.49 9.50 -36.40
N VAL A 78 -11.03 9.77 -37.62
CA VAL A 78 -9.82 10.56 -37.89
C VAL A 78 -10.02 11.99 -37.37
N GLY A 79 -9.19 12.39 -36.41
CA GLY A 79 -9.03 13.80 -36.03
C GLY A 79 -8.81 14.07 -34.55
N LYS A 80 -9.52 13.37 -33.65
CA LYS A 80 -9.33 13.48 -32.19
C LYS A 80 -9.73 12.18 -31.50
N ARG A 81 -8.78 11.51 -30.84
CA ARG A 81 -9.04 10.37 -29.95
C ARG A 81 -8.80 10.78 -28.48
N PRO A 82 -9.64 11.64 -27.87
CA PRO A 82 -9.44 12.09 -26.50
C PRO A 82 -9.35 10.91 -25.52
N ASN A 83 -10.17 9.88 -25.74
CA ASN A 83 -10.16 8.67 -24.92
C ASN A 83 -8.85 7.88 -25.07
N PHE A 84 -8.25 7.84 -26.25
CA PHE A 84 -6.96 7.16 -26.43
C PHE A 84 -5.83 7.90 -25.72
N TYR A 85 -5.81 9.23 -25.77
CA TYR A 85 -4.84 10.02 -24.99
C TYR A 85 -5.04 9.85 -23.48
N ARG A 86 -6.30 9.81 -23.02
CA ARG A 86 -6.62 9.49 -21.63
C ARG A 86 -6.14 8.09 -21.24
N LEU A 87 -6.31 7.10 -22.12
CA LEU A 87 -5.81 5.74 -21.90
C LEU A 87 -4.28 5.71 -21.76
N LEU A 88 -3.56 6.46 -22.61
CA LEU A 88 -2.10 6.58 -22.52
C LEU A 88 -1.66 7.26 -21.22
N GLU A 89 -2.38 8.30 -20.78
CA GLU A 89 -2.14 8.96 -19.50
C GLU A 89 -2.33 7.98 -18.34
N LEU A 90 -3.45 7.25 -18.31
CA LEU A 90 -3.76 6.26 -17.29
C LEU A 90 -2.71 5.13 -17.23
N LYS A 91 -2.26 4.64 -18.39
CA LYS A 91 -1.14 3.69 -18.47
C LYS A 91 0.13 4.27 -17.83
N GLY A 92 0.47 5.53 -18.14
CA GLY A 92 1.62 6.21 -17.56
C GLY A 92 1.53 6.30 -16.04
N LEU A 93 0.35 6.70 -15.54
CA LEU A 93 0.06 6.74 -14.11
C LEU A 93 0.18 5.35 -13.46
N LEU A 94 -0.37 4.30 -14.08
CA LEU A 94 -0.24 2.92 -13.58
C LEU A 94 1.23 2.51 -13.42
N THR A 95 2.05 2.85 -14.41
CA THR A 95 3.48 2.52 -14.42
C THR A 95 4.23 3.23 -13.28
N LEU A 96 3.85 4.46 -12.95
CA LEU A 96 4.40 5.20 -11.81
C LEU A 96 3.86 4.68 -10.47
N TYR A 97 2.65 4.13 -10.44
CA TYR A 97 1.99 3.64 -9.22
C TYR A 97 2.51 2.27 -8.77
N LEU A 98 2.98 1.46 -9.72
CA LEU A 98 3.40 0.08 -9.50
C LEU A 98 4.92 -0.03 -9.37
N ASN A 99 5.36 -0.92 -8.49
CA ASN A 99 6.77 -1.28 -8.33
C ASN A 99 7.22 -2.31 -9.39
N PRO A 100 8.08 -1.97 -10.36
CA PRO A 100 8.49 -2.89 -11.43
C PRO A 100 9.34 -4.08 -10.93
N LYS A 101 9.88 -4.01 -9.71
CA LYS A 101 10.63 -5.14 -9.13
C LYS A 101 9.72 -6.31 -8.72
N GLU A 102 8.43 -6.08 -8.59
CA GLU A 102 7.44 -7.11 -8.27
C GLU A 102 6.93 -7.76 -9.56
N ARG A 103 6.95 -9.09 -9.61
CA ARG A 103 6.66 -9.84 -10.84
C ARG A 103 5.27 -9.53 -11.41
N ASP A 104 4.25 -9.56 -10.57
CA ASP A 104 2.87 -9.31 -10.97
C ASP A 104 2.60 -7.84 -11.33
N HIS A 105 3.34 -6.90 -10.75
CA HIS A 105 3.29 -5.50 -11.16
C HIS A 105 3.82 -5.32 -12.58
N SER A 106 5.00 -5.90 -12.87
CA SER A 106 5.57 -5.91 -14.22
C SER A 106 4.67 -6.63 -15.22
N GLU A 107 4.05 -7.73 -14.80
CA GLU A 107 3.05 -8.48 -15.59
C GLU A 107 1.85 -7.58 -15.93
N LEU A 108 1.28 -6.88 -14.94
CA LEU A 108 0.15 -5.96 -15.14
C LEU A 108 0.50 -4.83 -16.12
N ILE A 109 1.66 -4.20 -15.96
CA ILE A 109 2.13 -3.13 -16.86
C ILE A 109 2.23 -3.66 -18.29
N THR A 110 2.83 -4.84 -18.47
CA THR A 110 3.01 -5.45 -19.79
C THR A 110 1.67 -5.80 -20.44
N THR A 111 0.72 -6.33 -19.67
CA THR A 111 -0.62 -6.68 -20.16
C THR A 111 -1.40 -5.42 -20.55
N VAL A 112 -1.31 -4.34 -19.77
CA VAL A 112 -1.90 -3.03 -20.14
C VAL A 112 -1.25 -2.45 -21.39
N ASP A 113 0.06 -2.62 -21.56
CA ASP A 113 0.75 -2.22 -22.79
C ASP A 113 0.24 -2.96 -24.02
N GLY A 114 -0.03 -4.26 -23.88
CA GLY A 114 -0.70 -5.06 -24.90
C GLY A 114 -2.09 -4.51 -25.23
N LEU A 115 -2.89 -4.19 -24.21
CA LEU A 115 -4.23 -3.62 -24.37
C LEU A 115 -4.19 -2.30 -25.17
N VAL A 116 -3.29 -1.39 -24.81
CA VAL A 116 -3.14 -0.10 -25.49
C VAL A 116 -2.76 -0.28 -26.96
N LYS A 117 -1.88 -1.25 -27.27
CA LYS A 117 -1.52 -1.57 -28.67
C LYS A 117 -2.71 -2.10 -29.46
N CYS A 118 -3.50 -3.01 -28.86
CA CYS A 118 -4.71 -3.57 -29.48
C CYS A 118 -5.75 -2.48 -29.83
N VAL A 119 -5.84 -1.45 -28.99
CA VAL A 119 -6.76 -0.31 -29.20
C VAL A 119 -6.18 0.71 -30.20
N GLY A 120 -4.87 0.90 -30.19
CA GLY A 120 -4.17 1.87 -31.03
C GLY A 120 -4.08 1.49 -32.50
N ILE A 121 -4.00 0.19 -32.81
CA ILE A 121 -3.81 -0.33 -34.17
C ILE A 121 -5.13 -0.93 -34.70
N PRO A 122 -5.78 -0.31 -35.70
CA PRO A 122 -7.00 -0.83 -36.32
C PRO A 122 -6.70 -2.09 -37.15
N ASN A 123 -7.60 -3.08 -37.12
CA ASN A 123 -7.54 -4.32 -37.92
C ASN A 123 -6.28 -5.18 -37.70
N SER A 124 -5.65 -5.15 -36.52
CA SER A 124 -4.77 -6.26 -36.17
C SER A 124 -5.61 -7.54 -36.04
N GLU A 125 -5.09 -8.68 -36.51
CA GLU A 125 -5.71 -10.01 -36.35
C GLU A 125 -5.95 -10.37 -34.86
N ASP A 126 -5.47 -9.54 -33.92
CA ASP A 126 -5.56 -9.66 -32.47
C ASP A 126 -6.94 -9.31 -31.87
N GLU A 127 -8.02 -9.26 -32.66
CA GLU A 127 -9.34 -8.94 -32.11
C GLU A 127 -9.83 -10.00 -31.10
N ILE A 128 -9.36 -11.23 -31.24
CA ILE A 128 -9.54 -12.35 -30.29
C ILE A 128 -8.84 -12.08 -28.94
N ASN A 129 -7.87 -11.15 -28.90
CA ASN A 129 -7.02 -10.91 -27.74
C ASN A 129 -7.52 -9.78 -26.81
N PHE A 130 -8.42 -8.90 -27.25
CA PHE A 130 -8.82 -7.73 -26.44
C PHE A 130 -9.54 -8.12 -25.15
N ASN A 131 -10.61 -8.92 -25.27
CA ASN A 131 -11.40 -9.37 -24.11
C ASN A 131 -10.56 -10.23 -23.17
N GLU A 132 -9.71 -11.09 -23.73
CA GLU A 132 -8.79 -11.91 -22.94
C GLU A 132 -7.78 -11.04 -22.19
N THR A 133 -7.19 -10.05 -22.86
CA THR A 133 -6.27 -9.09 -22.23
C THR A 133 -6.96 -8.32 -21.10
N GLN A 134 -8.21 -7.88 -21.29
CA GLN A 134 -8.99 -7.24 -20.22
C GLN A 134 -9.21 -8.18 -19.03
N ASN A 135 -9.58 -9.44 -19.28
CA ASN A 135 -9.74 -10.45 -18.22
C ASN A 135 -8.43 -10.70 -17.47
N GLN A 136 -7.30 -10.80 -18.18
CA GLN A 136 -5.98 -10.96 -17.57
C GLN A 136 -5.60 -9.76 -16.69
N ILE A 137 -5.89 -8.54 -17.13
CA ILE A 137 -5.71 -7.32 -16.31
C ILE A 137 -6.50 -7.43 -15.01
N VAL A 138 -7.76 -7.87 -15.07
CA VAL A 138 -8.60 -8.05 -13.87
C VAL A 138 -7.98 -9.10 -12.94
N ILE A 139 -7.59 -10.27 -13.47
CA ILE A 139 -7.01 -11.37 -12.69
C ILE A 139 -5.74 -10.93 -11.97
N ILE A 140 -4.80 -10.30 -12.70
CA ILE A 140 -3.53 -9.84 -12.14
C ILE A 140 -3.79 -8.73 -11.09
N SER A 141 -4.68 -7.78 -11.40
CA SER A 141 -5.04 -6.71 -10.47
C SER A 141 -5.65 -7.25 -9.18
N GLN A 142 -6.56 -8.22 -9.26
CA GLN A 142 -7.14 -8.86 -8.07
C GLN A 142 -6.09 -9.56 -7.22
N LYS A 143 -5.10 -10.22 -7.83
CA LYS A 143 -3.99 -10.84 -7.12
C LYS A 143 -3.15 -9.82 -6.35
N ILE A 144 -2.79 -8.70 -6.99
CA ILE A 144 -2.04 -7.60 -6.35
C ILE A 144 -2.86 -7.01 -5.20
N LEU A 145 -4.12 -6.66 -5.46
CA LEU A 145 -5.02 -6.05 -4.48
C LEU A 145 -5.25 -6.97 -3.27
N LYS A 146 -5.38 -8.28 -3.49
CA LYS A 146 -5.51 -9.26 -2.39
C LYS A 146 -4.26 -9.31 -1.53
N ARG A 147 -3.07 -9.38 -2.14
CA ARG A 147 -1.79 -9.36 -1.41
C ARG A 147 -1.64 -8.10 -0.58
N GLU A 148 -1.94 -6.94 -1.16
CA GLU A 148 -1.80 -5.67 -0.45
C GLU A 148 -2.87 -5.49 0.62
N TRP A 149 -4.09 -5.99 0.40
CA TRP A 149 -5.13 -5.99 1.43
C TRP A 149 -4.76 -6.87 2.63
N GLU A 150 -4.18 -8.04 2.39
CA GLU A 150 -3.67 -8.89 3.47
C GLU A 150 -2.58 -8.17 4.28
N ARG A 151 -1.67 -7.43 3.62
CA ARG A 151 -0.67 -6.59 4.30
C ARG A 151 -1.32 -5.51 5.17
N VAL A 152 -2.32 -4.78 4.66
CA VAL A 152 -3.07 -3.78 5.44
C VAL A 152 -3.67 -4.41 6.69
N LYS A 153 -4.30 -5.58 6.57
CA LYS A 153 -4.98 -6.27 7.68
C LYS A 153 -4.05 -6.63 8.84
N PHE A 154 -2.78 -6.96 8.55
CA PHE A 154 -1.79 -7.26 9.58
C PHE A 154 -1.09 -5.99 10.12
N ASP A 155 -1.12 -4.90 9.34
CA ASP A 155 -0.58 -3.59 9.74
C ASP A 155 -1.56 -2.82 10.66
N THR A 156 -2.88 -3.04 10.53
CA THR A 156 -3.94 -2.57 11.46
C THR A 156 -4.04 -3.42 12.72
#